data_AF-A0AAX2TQP0-F1
#
_entry.id   AF-A0AAX2TQP0-F1
#
_cell.length_a   1.000
_cell.length_b   1.000
_cell.length_c   1.000
_cell.angle_alpha   90.00
_cell.angle_beta   90.00
_cell.angle_gamma   90.00
#
_symmetry.space_group_name_H-M   'P 1'
#
loop_
_entity.id
_entity.type
_entity.pdbx_description
1 polymer ?
#
loop_
_entity_poly.entity_id
_entity_poly.type
_entity_poly.pdbx_seq_one_letter_code
_entity_poly.pdbx_strand_id
1 'polypeptide(L)'
;MNHGEWPKDNGSAGVASSDKIKGKYVQKVEVAKGVVTAQMKPSGVNKEIQGKKLSLWGRRENGSVKWFCGQPVTRTDDDTVTDGKDTNGINTKHLPSTCRDKASDAK
;
A
#
# COMPACT_ATOMS: atom_id res chain seq x y z
N MET A 1 -15.17 -5.46 9.55
CA MET A 1 -13.94 -6.12 10.02
C MET A 1 -14.35 -7.26 10.94
N ASN A 2 -14.03 -8.51 10.61
CA ASN A 2 -14.52 -9.65 11.40
C ASN A 2 -13.82 -9.76 12.77
N HIS A 3 -12.66 -9.11 12.94
CA HIS A 3 -11.81 -9.25 14.15
C HIS A 3 -11.33 -7.94 14.77
N GLY A 4 -11.75 -6.76 14.27
CA GLY A 4 -11.35 -5.47 14.86
C GLY A 4 -9.84 -5.19 14.88
N GLU A 5 -9.07 -5.88 14.04
CA GLU A 5 -7.62 -5.74 13.87
C GLU A 5 -7.26 -5.78 12.37
N TRP A 6 -6.15 -5.13 12.00
CA TRP A 6 -5.62 -5.21 10.64
C TRP A 6 -4.84 -6.51 10.42
N PRO A 7 -4.97 -7.18 9.26
CA PRO A 7 -4.24 -8.40 9.00
C PRO A 7 -2.73 -8.12 8.97
N LYS A 8 -1.97 -8.90 9.75
CA LYS A 8 -0.52 -8.72 9.87
C LYS A 8 0.23 -8.94 8.54
N ASP A 9 -0.26 -9.84 7.69
CA ASP A 9 0.36 -10.27 6.44
C ASP A 9 -0.68 -10.78 5.42
N ASN A 10 -0.23 -11.16 4.21
CA ASN A 10 -1.07 -11.70 3.14
C ASN A 10 -1.88 -12.94 3.59
N GLY A 11 -1.24 -13.87 4.30
CA GLY A 11 -1.89 -15.11 4.73
C GLY A 11 -2.99 -14.84 5.76
N SER A 12 -2.75 -13.94 6.69
CA SER A 12 -3.72 -13.49 7.69
C SER A 12 -4.88 -12.71 7.07
N ALA A 13 -4.65 -12.08 5.91
CA ALA A 13 -5.70 -11.46 5.10
C ALA A 13 -6.48 -12.46 4.22
N GLY A 14 -6.08 -13.74 4.20
CA GLY A 14 -6.69 -14.77 3.36
C GLY A 14 -6.41 -14.61 1.86
N VAL A 15 -5.32 -13.93 1.50
CA VAL A 15 -4.91 -13.72 0.09
C VAL A 15 -3.63 -14.48 -0.23
N ALA A 16 -3.32 -14.62 -1.52
CA ALA A 16 -2.12 -15.30 -1.99
C ALA A 16 -0.83 -14.66 -1.42
N SER A 17 0.24 -15.45 -1.34
CA SER A 17 1.56 -14.94 -0.94
C SER A 17 2.02 -13.81 -1.87
N SER A 18 2.82 -12.89 -1.33
CA SER A 18 3.10 -11.62 -2.01
C SER A 18 3.74 -11.78 -3.40
N ASP A 19 4.60 -12.79 -3.57
CA ASP A 19 5.27 -13.16 -4.82
C ASP A 19 4.35 -13.76 -5.90
N LYS A 20 3.14 -14.18 -5.51
CA LYS A 20 2.11 -14.71 -6.41
C LYS A 20 1.15 -13.63 -6.88
N ILE A 21 1.00 -12.53 -6.14
CA ILE A 21 0.20 -11.38 -6.57
C ILE A 21 1.07 -10.48 -7.46
N LYS A 22 1.13 -10.82 -8.74
CA LYS A 22 1.97 -10.15 -9.75
C LYS A 22 1.22 -9.97 -11.06
N GLY A 23 1.72 -9.08 -11.91
CA GLY A 23 1.07 -8.76 -13.19
C GLY A 23 2.06 -8.33 -14.27
N LYS A 24 1.56 -7.74 -15.35
CA LYS A 24 2.39 -7.24 -16.46
C LYS A 24 3.48 -6.28 -15.94
N TYR A 25 3.11 -5.35 -15.07
CA TYR A 25 3.99 -4.29 -14.55
C TYR A 25 4.29 -4.38 -13.05
N VAL A 26 3.58 -5.25 -12.32
CA VAL A 26 3.72 -5.42 -10.86
C VAL A 26 4.55 -6.66 -10.58
N GLN A 27 5.56 -6.53 -9.71
CA GLN A 27 6.45 -7.61 -9.28
C GLN A 27 5.82 -8.43 -8.15
N LYS A 28 5.28 -7.75 -7.13
CA LYS A 28 4.62 -8.36 -5.97
C LYS A 28 3.65 -7.37 -5.31
N VAL A 29 2.71 -7.88 -4.54
CA VAL A 29 1.84 -7.10 -3.66
C VAL A 29 1.89 -7.67 -2.25
N GLU A 30 2.29 -6.85 -1.30
CA GLU A 30 2.53 -7.24 0.08
C GLU A 30 1.53 -6.56 1.00
N VAL A 31 0.95 -7.31 1.92
CA VAL A 31 0.14 -6.79 3.02
C VAL A 31 1.01 -6.77 4.27
N ALA A 32 1.05 -5.64 4.96
CA ALA A 32 1.72 -5.50 6.24
C ALA A 32 0.86 -4.65 7.17
N LYS A 33 0.30 -5.27 8.23
CA LYS A 33 -0.63 -4.61 9.16
C LYS A 33 -1.75 -3.85 8.42
N GLY A 34 -2.38 -4.52 7.44
CA GLY A 34 -3.46 -3.95 6.62
C GLY A 34 -3.05 -2.88 5.60
N VAL A 35 -1.77 -2.48 5.53
CA VAL A 35 -1.25 -1.67 4.42
C VAL A 35 -0.93 -2.58 3.26
N VAL A 36 -1.49 -2.30 2.08
CA VAL A 36 -1.27 -3.05 0.84
C VAL A 36 -0.26 -2.29 -0.01
N THR A 37 0.93 -2.84 -0.21
CA THR A 37 2.01 -2.20 -0.96
C THR A 37 2.30 -2.96 -2.24
N ALA A 38 2.13 -2.31 -3.39
CA ALA A 38 2.48 -2.86 -4.69
C ALA A 38 3.89 -2.39 -5.09
N GLN A 39 4.72 -3.33 -5.55
CA GLN A 39 6.05 -3.04 -6.09
C GLN A 39 6.05 -3.20 -7.60
N MET A 40 6.51 -2.18 -8.32
CA MET A 40 6.67 -2.22 -9.78
C MET A 40 7.85 -3.10 -10.17
N LYS A 41 7.79 -3.73 -11.35
CA LYS A 41 8.89 -4.54 -11.87
C LYS A 41 10.17 -3.72 -12.05
N PRO A 42 11.36 -4.36 -11.93
CA PRO A 42 12.64 -3.70 -12.18
C PRO A 42 12.89 -3.46 -13.69
N SER A 43 12.12 -4.10 -14.57
CA SER A 43 12.23 -3.96 -16.03
C SER A 43 10.85 -4.07 -16.70
N GLY A 44 10.75 -3.66 -17.97
CA GLY A 44 9.49 -3.67 -18.71
C GLY A 44 8.45 -2.63 -18.23
N VAL A 45 8.90 -1.63 -17.48
CA VAL A 45 8.13 -0.45 -17.03
C VAL A 45 8.92 0.82 -17.31
N ASN A 46 8.27 1.99 -17.22
CA ASN A 46 8.93 3.29 -17.37
C ASN A 46 10.10 3.41 -16.37
N LYS A 47 11.25 3.92 -16.82
CA LYS A 47 12.48 4.04 -16.04
C LYS A 47 12.29 4.77 -14.70
N GLU A 48 11.40 5.77 -14.67
CA GLU A 48 11.15 6.57 -13.48
C GLU A 48 10.33 5.84 -12.41
N ILE A 49 9.76 4.65 -12.72
CA ILE A 49 8.96 3.84 -11.78
C ILE A 49 9.52 2.43 -11.54
N GLN A 50 10.68 2.09 -12.11
CA GLN A 50 11.28 0.76 -11.94
C GLN A 50 11.56 0.45 -10.46
N GLY A 51 11.06 -0.70 -10.00
CA GLY A 51 11.23 -1.15 -8.61
C GLY A 51 10.54 -0.28 -7.55
N LYS A 52 9.86 0.80 -7.95
CA LYS A 52 9.19 1.75 -7.04
C LYS A 52 7.90 1.18 -6.49
N LYS A 53 7.38 1.82 -5.45
CA LYS A 53 6.22 1.33 -4.68
C LYS A 53 5.11 2.37 -4.55
N LEU A 54 3.88 1.89 -4.40
CA LEU A 54 2.73 2.65 -3.91
C LEU A 54 2.02 1.83 -2.84
N SER A 55 1.28 2.49 -1.95
CA SER A 55 0.51 1.82 -0.91
C SER A 55 -0.96 2.22 -0.95
N LEU A 56 -1.82 1.28 -0.58
CA LEU A 56 -3.20 1.52 -0.17
C LEU A 56 -3.33 1.20 1.31
N TRP A 57 -4.04 2.03 2.05
CA TRP A 57 -4.29 1.80 3.47
C TRP A 57 -5.69 2.28 3.85
N GLY A 58 -6.27 1.66 4.86
CA GLY A 58 -7.56 2.07 5.41
C GLY A 58 -7.43 2.79 6.73
N ARG A 59 -8.42 3.62 7.06
CA ARG A 59 -8.69 4.11 8.41
C ARG A 59 -10.10 3.70 8.79
N ARG A 60 -10.30 3.31 10.06
CA ARG A 60 -11.64 2.99 10.55
C ARG A 60 -12.49 4.25 10.61
N GLU A 61 -13.74 4.12 10.21
CA GLU A 61 -14.79 5.10 10.43
C GLU A 61 -15.97 4.37 11.07
N ASN A 62 -16.92 5.10 11.69
CA ASN A 62 -18.01 4.52 12.48
C ASN A 62 -18.83 3.46 11.69
N GLY A 63 -18.42 2.19 11.79
CA GLY A 63 -19.01 1.07 11.05
C GLY A 63 -18.46 0.83 9.63
N SER A 64 -17.48 1.59 9.17
CA SER A 64 -16.89 1.48 7.83
C SER A 64 -15.36 1.64 7.83
N VAL A 65 -14.75 1.58 6.65
CA VAL A 65 -13.33 1.84 6.44
C VAL A 65 -13.20 2.80 5.26
N LYS A 66 -12.53 3.93 5.48
CA LYS A 66 -12.12 4.82 4.40
C LYS A 66 -10.74 4.42 3.89
N TRP A 67 -10.61 4.24 2.59
CA TRP A 67 -9.36 3.89 1.93
C TRP A 67 -8.64 5.11 1.37
N PHE A 68 -7.33 5.02 1.38
CA PHE A 68 -6.41 6.01 0.85
C PHE A 68 -5.40 5.32 -0.07
N CYS A 69 -4.83 6.07 -0.99
CA CYS A 69 -3.84 5.58 -1.95
C CYS A 69 -2.77 6.63 -2.18
N GLY A 70 -1.51 6.24 -2.16
CA GLY A 70 -0.41 7.17 -2.28
C GLY A 70 0.97 6.55 -2.28
N GLN A 71 1.95 7.37 -1.92
CA GLN A 71 3.32 6.91 -1.69
C GLN A 71 3.37 5.87 -0.56
N PRO A 72 4.48 5.12 -0.43
CA PRO A 72 4.58 4.07 0.56
C PRO A 72 4.38 4.58 1.98
N VAL A 73 3.58 3.87 2.76
CA VAL A 73 3.33 4.14 4.18
C VAL A 73 3.57 2.89 5.03
N THR A 74 3.74 3.08 6.33
CA THR A 74 3.82 2.02 7.33
C THR A 74 2.82 2.27 8.44
N ARG A 75 2.10 1.23 8.87
CA ARG A 75 1.17 1.32 10.00
C ARG A 75 1.91 1.20 11.33
N THR A 76 1.76 2.20 12.19
CA THR A 76 2.36 2.23 13.53
C THR A 76 1.40 1.66 14.58
N ASP A 77 0.11 1.95 14.45
CA ASP A 77 -0.97 1.48 15.31
C ASP A 77 -2.26 1.31 14.50
N ASP A 78 -3.35 0.89 15.14
CA ASP A 78 -4.57 0.51 14.45
C ASP A 78 -5.18 1.62 13.60
N ASP A 79 -5.02 2.89 13.95
CA ASP A 79 -5.62 4.01 13.21
C ASP A 79 -4.59 4.95 12.59
N THR A 80 -3.30 4.79 12.89
CA THR A 80 -2.23 5.67 12.40
C THR A 80 -1.32 4.97 11.41
N VAL A 81 -1.09 5.65 10.30
CA VAL A 81 -0.01 5.36 9.37
C VAL A 81 0.97 6.53 9.31
N THR A 82 2.22 6.23 9.01
CA THR A 82 3.28 7.21 8.76
C THR A 82 3.89 6.97 7.39
N ASP A 83 4.54 7.99 6.83
CA ASP A 83 5.33 7.82 5.61
C ASP A 83 6.34 6.67 5.80
N GLY A 84 6.51 5.86 4.75
CA GLY A 84 7.45 4.75 4.76
C GLY A 84 8.88 5.27 4.85
N LYS A 85 9.72 4.61 5.66
CA LYS A 85 11.15 4.96 5.79
C LYS A 85 11.95 4.74 4.50
N ASP A 86 11.43 3.91 3.61
CA ASP A 86 11.97 3.67 2.27
C ASP A 86 11.45 4.75 1.30
N THR A 87 12.36 5.60 0.83
CA THR A 87 12.06 6.69 -0.13
C THR A 87 11.82 6.20 -1.56
N ASN A 88 11.78 4.90 -1.81
CA ASN A 88 11.54 4.31 -3.12
C ASN A 88 10.05 4.31 -3.55
N GLY A 89 9.33 5.36 -3.19
CA GLY A 89 7.96 5.61 -3.62
C GLY A 89 7.89 6.12 -5.05
N ILE A 90 6.81 5.78 -5.77
CA ILE A 90 6.49 6.37 -7.06
C ILE A 90 6.32 7.88 -6.87
N ASN A 91 6.94 8.69 -7.74
CA ASN A 91 6.76 10.14 -7.70
C ASN A 91 5.30 10.50 -8.00
N THR A 92 4.74 11.46 -7.28
CA THR A 92 3.32 11.86 -7.39
C THR A 92 2.89 12.24 -8.81
N LYS A 93 3.83 12.72 -9.66
CA LYS A 93 3.54 13.00 -11.08
C LYS A 93 3.13 11.76 -11.88
N HIS A 94 3.56 10.56 -11.45
CA HIS A 94 3.18 9.28 -12.07
C HIS A 94 2.01 8.60 -11.38
N LEU A 95 1.56 9.12 -10.24
CA LEU A 95 0.37 8.60 -9.57
C LEU A 95 -0.88 9.23 -10.21
N PRO A 96 -1.95 8.46 -10.44
CA PRO A 96 -3.26 9.02 -10.75
C PRO A 96 -3.69 10.06 -9.71
N SER A 97 -4.53 11.02 -10.07
CA SER A 97 -5.00 12.06 -9.13
C SER A 97 -5.67 11.48 -7.88
N THR A 98 -6.32 10.32 -8.01
CA THR A 98 -7.00 9.59 -6.93
C THR A 98 -6.07 8.76 -6.04
N CYS A 99 -4.76 8.78 -6.30
CA CYS A 99 -3.77 8.03 -5.52
C CYS A 99 -2.60 8.93 -5.11
N ARG A 100 -2.92 10.11 -4.56
CA ARG A 100 -1.94 11.10 -4.10
C ARG A 100 -2.18 11.52 -2.65
N ASP A 101 -2.86 10.66 -1.88
CA ASP A 101 -3.10 10.88 -0.46
C ASP A 101 -1.78 10.83 0.30
N LYS A 102 -1.68 11.64 1.34
CA LYS A 102 -0.56 11.64 2.30
C LYS A 102 -0.92 10.79 3.50
N ALA A 103 0.08 10.26 4.21
CA ALA A 103 -0.15 9.57 5.48
C ALA A 103 -0.93 10.44 6.49
N SER A 104 -0.70 11.76 6.46
CA SER A 104 -1.40 12.73 7.30
C SER A 104 -2.91 12.84 7.03
N ASP A 105 -3.37 12.43 5.86
CA ASP A 105 -4.79 12.55 5.47
C ASP A 105 -5.64 11.45 6.11
N ALA A 106 -4.98 10.43 6.66
CA ALA A 106 -5.58 9.34 7.44
C ALA A 106 -5.52 9.58 8.96
N LYS A 107 -5.34 10.83 9.41
CA LYS A 107 -5.50 11.21 10.82
C LYS A 107 -6.97 11.45 11.14
#